data_AF-A0A1H2V436-F1
#
_entry.id   AF-A0A1H2V436-F1
#
_cell.length_a   1.000
_cell.length_b   1.000
_cell.length_c   1.000
_cell.angle_alpha   90.00
_cell.angle_beta   90.00
_cell.angle_gamma   90.00
#
_symmetry.space_group_name_H-M   'P 1'
#
loop_
_entity.id
_entity.type
_entity.pdbx_description
1 polymer ?
#
loop_
_entity_poly.entity_id
_entity_poly.type
_entity_poly.pdbx_seq_one_letter_code
_entity_poly.pdbx_strand_id
1 'polypeptide(L)'
;MFTLRVSPDWATQIAAIRNEVSEDTNLIRFDNNFYRICRDDPGSFFVKVLPFNGQRDKGIELRFLLNNFYITHVGSRPFERYASNIDLSLPSAHTLDNFIYDLSSNQKIRSFEIQSLIVFCVAESLRYDYIATTVGHMISATLTNLKGVPGYLTMSKLFPLVHAWGQTSDAILSSLSPQAKSIVLRSRNVLPSSESQFWERVDLSKIPQSLQGHARIIKVLKRPG
;
A
#
# COMPACT_ATOMS: atom_id res chain seq x y z
N MET A 1 -10.08 7.73 11.35
CA MET A 1 -10.64 6.71 10.43
C MET A 1 -10.63 7.28 9.02
N PHE A 2 -10.11 6.58 8.04
CA PHE A 2 -10.09 6.99 6.64
C PHE A 2 -11.20 6.30 5.85
N THR A 3 -11.64 6.93 4.77
CA THR A 3 -12.56 6.34 3.80
C THR A 3 -11.82 6.17 2.47
N LEU A 4 -11.96 5.01 1.85
CA LEU A 4 -11.40 4.70 0.54
C LEU A 4 -12.51 4.13 -0.35
N ARG A 5 -12.86 4.82 -1.42
CA ARG A 5 -13.89 4.38 -2.37
C ARG A 5 -13.25 3.70 -3.57
N VAL A 6 -13.85 2.61 -4.03
CA VAL A 6 -13.56 2.07 -5.36
C VAL A 6 -14.04 3.08 -6.41
N SER A 7 -13.15 3.92 -6.92
CA SER A 7 -13.46 4.95 -7.91
C SER A 7 -12.23 5.33 -8.74
N PRO A 8 -12.38 6.01 -9.89
CA PRO A 8 -11.28 6.32 -10.80
C PRO A 8 -10.11 7.10 -10.16
N ASP A 9 -10.39 7.87 -9.10
CA ASP A 9 -9.41 8.63 -8.31
C ASP A 9 -8.72 7.81 -7.20
N TRP A 10 -8.79 6.47 -7.25
CA TRP A 10 -8.20 5.55 -6.27
C TRP A 10 -6.77 5.91 -5.88
N ALA A 11 -5.90 6.16 -6.86
CA ALA A 11 -4.49 6.47 -6.61
C ALA A 11 -4.32 7.76 -5.79
N THR A 12 -5.16 8.76 -6.06
CA THR A 12 -5.19 10.03 -5.31
C THR A 12 -5.67 9.82 -3.88
N GLN A 13 -6.75 9.06 -3.67
CA GLN A 13 -7.24 8.71 -2.33
C GLN A 13 -6.19 7.94 -1.52
N ILE A 14 -5.53 6.96 -2.15
CA ILE A 14 -4.43 6.21 -1.53
C ILE A 14 -3.28 7.14 -1.16
N ALA A 15 -2.88 8.05 -2.05
CA ALA A 15 -1.81 9.01 -1.76
C ALA A 15 -2.16 9.90 -0.56
N ALA A 16 -3.42 10.37 -0.46
CA ALA A 16 -3.88 11.15 0.69
C ALA A 16 -3.81 10.35 2.00
N ILE A 17 -4.36 9.14 2.03
CA ILE A 17 -4.28 8.25 3.22
C ILE A 17 -2.83 7.99 3.58
N ARG A 18 -2.01 7.61 2.59
CA ARG A 18 -0.59 7.33 2.78
C ARG A 18 0.15 8.51 3.39
N ASN A 19 -0.06 9.72 2.87
CA ASN A 19 0.59 10.92 3.37
C ASN A 19 0.20 11.20 4.84
N GLU A 20 -1.05 10.91 5.21
CA GLU A 20 -1.53 11.05 6.59
C GLU A 20 -1.04 9.96 7.55
N VAL A 21 -0.66 8.77 7.08
CA VAL A 21 -0.28 7.64 7.96
C VAL A 21 1.20 7.25 7.89
N SER A 22 2.00 7.98 7.12
CA SER A 22 3.46 7.80 7.01
C SER A 22 4.19 9.13 7.05
N GLU A 23 5.50 9.10 7.22
CA GLU A 23 6.36 10.28 7.32
C GLU A 23 7.23 10.41 6.07
N ASP A 24 7.50 11.64 5.63
CA ASP A 24 8.50 11.90 4.60
C ASP A 24 9.91 11.63 5.13
N THR A 25 10.74 10.99 4.33
CA THR A 25 12.10 10.61 4.73
C THR A 25 13.17 11.54 4.15
N ASN A 26 12.81 12.37 3.16
CA ASN A 26 13.74 13.08 2.27
C ASN A 26 14.79 12.18 1.59
N LEU A 27 14.57 10.86 1.58
CA LEU A 27 15.38 9.94 0.81
C LEU A 27 14.91 9.95 -0.65
N ILE A 28 15.79 10.36 -1.54
CA ILE A 28 15.57 10.48 -2.97
C ILE A 28 15.69 9.09 -3.60
N ARG A 29 14.61 8.68 -4.27
CA ARG A 29 14.48 7.48 -5.11
C ARG A 29 15.22 7.66 -6.43
N PHE A 30 15.34 6.55 -7.16
CA PHE A 30 15.93 6.57 -8.51
C PHE A 30 15.19 7.49 -9.49
N ASP A 31 13.87 7.55 -9.40
CA ASP A 31 12.98 8.37 -10.23
C ASP A 31 12.85 9.84 -9.75
N ASN A 32 13.74 10.28 -8.84
CA ASN A 32 13.71 11.60 -8.20
C ASN A 32 12.49 11.86 -7.29
N ASN A 33 11.64 10.87 -7.06
CA ASN A 33 10.64 10.96 -6.00
C ASN A 33 11.26 10.71 -4.64
N PHE A 34 10.48 10.89 -3.58
CA PHE A 34 10.92 10.60 -2.21
C PHE A 34 10.27 9.33 -1.67
N TYR A 35 11.04 8.54 -0.91
CA TYR A 35 10.47 7.51 -0.05
C TYR A 35 9.73 8.14 1.13
N ARG A 36 8.73 7.42 1.62
CA ARG A 36 8.09 7.65 2.92
C ARG A 36 8.46 6.49 3.84
N ILE A 37 8.22 6.64 5.14
CA ILE A 37 8.41 5.58 6.13
C ILE A 37 7.17 5.47 7.00
N CYS A 38 6.79 4.26 7.40
CA CYS A 38 5.73 4.05 8.40
C CYS A 38 6.00 4.89 9.66
N ARG A 39 4.96 5.27 10.42
CA ARG A 39 5.13 6.09 11.64
C ARG A 39 5.76 5.29 12.77
N ASP A 40 6.51 5.96 13.64
CA ASP A 40 7.03 5.36 14.88
C ASP A 40 5.96 5.33 15.97
N ASP A 41 4.88 4.61 15.70
CA ASP A 41 3.70 4.56 16.56
C ASP A 41 3.22 3.11 16.68
N PRO A 42 3.11 2.54 17.90
CA PRO A 42 2.59 1.19 18.11
C PRO A 42 1.08 1.09 17.86
N GLY A 43 0.41 2.21 17.61
CA GLY A 43 -1.01 2.32 17.35
C GLY A 43 -1.44 1.75 16.00
N SER A 44 -2.74 1.94 15.74
CA SER A 44 -3.38 1.45 14.53
C SER A 44 -4.20 2.55 13.87
N PHE A 45 -4.42 2.39 12.57
CA PHE A 45 -5.35 3.21 11.81
C PHE A 45 -6.33 2.32 11.05
N PHE A 46 -7.45 2.95 10.67
CA PHE A 46 -8.59 2.26 10.07
C PHE A 46 -8.87 2.84 8.70
N VAL A 47 -9.09 1.96 7.72
CA VAL A 47 -9.56 2.33 6.37
C VAL A 47 -10.87 1.62 6.12
N LYS A 48 -11.96 2.39 5.98
CA LYS A 48 -13.25 1.87 5.53
C LYS A 48 -13.29 1.89 4.01
N VAL A 49 -13.24 0.70 3.40
CA VAL A 49 -13.32 0.51 1.96
C VAL A 49 -14.78 0.48 1.54
N LEU A 50 -15.17 1.39 0.64
CA LEU A 50 -16.53 1.57 0.18
C LEU A 50 -16.71 1.11 -1.27
N PRO A 51 -17.88 0.56 -1.61
CA PRO A 51 -18.24 0.29 -2.99
C PRO A 51 -18.35 1.59 -3.81
N PHE A 52 -18.21 1.48 -5.14
CA PHE A 52 -18.34 2.61 -6.06
C PHE A 52 -19.77 3.17 -6.06
N ASN A 53 -20.78 2.31 -5.87
CA ASN A 53 -22.21 2.61 -5.99
C ASN A 53 -22.80 3.54 -4.90
N GLY A 54 -21.95 4.13 -4.05
CA GLY A 54 -22.38 5.13 -3.06
C GLY A 54 -22.94 4.57 -1.76
N GLN A 55 -23.11 3.24 -1.61
CA GLN A 55 -23.65 2.63 -0.39
C GLN A 55 -22.65 2.68 0.77
N ARG A 56 -22.64 3.80 1.52
CA ARG A 56 -21.70 4.09 2.61
C ARG A 56 -21.80 3.11 3.79
N ASP A 57 -22.96 2.50 3.98
CA ASP A 57 -23.23 1.58 5.08
C ASP A 57 -22.70 0.17 4.80
N LYS A 58 -22.36 -0.14 3.54
CA LYS A 58 -21.93 -1.47 3.08
C LYS A 58 -20.43 -1.56 2.82
N GLY A 59 -19.65 -0.81 3.60
CA GLY A 59 -18.19 -0.84 3.54
C GLY A 59 -17.59 -1.93 4.42
N ILE A 60 -16.34 -2.29 4.11
CA ILE A 60 -15.52 -3.18 4.93
C ILE A 60 -14.45 -2.34 5.63
N GLU A 61 -14.28 -2.53 6.92
CA GLU A 61 -13.22 -1.89 7.69
C GLU A 61 -11.93 -2.73 7.65
N LEU A 62 -10.80 -2.08 7.43
CA LEU A 62 -9.48 -2.67 7.51
C LEU A 62 -8.69 -1.99 8.63
N ARG A 63 -8.12 -2.77 9.55
CA ARG A 63 -7.26 -2.26 10.63
C ARG A 63 -5.79 -2.51 10.32
N PHE A 64 -5.01 -1.45 10.25
CA PHE A 64 -3.58 -1.46 9.97
C PHE A 64 -2.76 -1.06 11.19
N LEU A 65 -1.58 -1.65 11.35
CA LEU A 65 -0.57 -1.14 12.28
C LEU A 65 0.17 0.04 11.65
N LEU A 66 0.42 1.10 12.42
CA LEU A 66 1.07 2.32 11.93
C LEU A 66 2.54 2.13 11.56
N ASN A 67 3.24 1.23 12.25
CA ASN A 67 4.68 1.00 12.11
C ASN A 67 5.10 0.08 10.94
N ASN A 68 4.19 -0.73 10.42
CA ASN A 68 4.51 -1.70 9.36
C ASN A 68 3.39 -1.90 8.33
N PHE A 69 2.27 -1.18 8.44
CA PHE A 69 1.11 -1.31 7.53
C PHE A 69 0.63 -2.76 7.35
N TYR A 70 0.90 -3.64 8.31
CA TYR A 70 0.27 -4.96 8.34
C TYR A 70 -1.15 -4.81 8.82
N ILE A 71 -2.04 -5.55 8.15
CA ILE A 71 -3.44 -5.62 8.51
C ILE A 71 -3.58 -6.66 9.60
N THR A 72 -4.33 -6.33 10.64
CA THR A 72 -4.63 -7.25 11.74
C THR A 72 -6.08 -7.74 11.70
N HIS A 73 -6.98 -6.97 11.07
CA HIS A 73 -8.40 -7.27 11.02
C HIS A 73 -9.03 -6.85 9.69
N VAL A 74 -10.00 -7.65 9.25
CA VAL A 74 -10.93 -7.34 8.15
C VAL A 74 -12.36 -7.44 8.68
N GLY A 75 -13.04 -6.29 8.77
CA GLY A 75 -14.25 -6.14 9.56
C GLY A 75 -14.00 -6.49 11.03
N SER A 76 -14.84 -7.35 11.60
CA SER A 76 -14.68 -7.87 12.96
C SER A 76 -13.76 -9.10 13.06
N ARG A 77 -13.19 -9.58 11.95
CA ARG A 77 -12.44 -10.84 11.91
C ARG A 77 -10.93 -10.57 11.95
N PRO A 78 -10.16 -11.29 12.78
CA PRO A 78 -8.71 -11.30 12.69
C PRO A 78 -8.24 -11.72 11.29
N PHE A 79 -7.17 -11.11 10.83
CA PHE A 79 -6.56 -11.39 9.54
C PHE A 79 -5.05 -11.29 9.69
N GLU A 80 -4.34 -12.36 9.35
CA GLU A 80 -2.89 -12.43 9.55
C GLU A 80 -2.13 -12.18 8.25
N ARG A 81 -2.46 -12.94 7.20
CA ARG A 81 -1.80 -12.88 5.90
C ARG A 81 -2.81 -13.12 4.80
N TYR A 82 -2.65 -12.39 3.70
CA TYR A 82 -3.37 -12.71 2.47
C TYR A 82 -2.80 -13.98 1.83
N ALA A 83 -3.62 -14.65 1.03
CA ALA A 83 -3.27 -15.89 0.35
C ALA A 83 -1.96 -15.77 -0.44
N SER A 84 -1.12 -16.80 -0.38
CA SER A 84 0.15 -16.87 -1.14
C SER A 84 -0.07 -16.87 -2.65
N ASN A 85 -1.27 -17.26 -3.09
CA ASN A 85 -1.78 -17.09 -4.42
C ASN A 85 -3.24 -16.64 -4.31
N ILE A 86 -3.65 -15.63 -5.07
CA ILE A 86 -5.06 -15.28 -5.26
C ILE A 86 -5.42 -15.73 -6.67
N ASP A 87 -5.99 -16.92 -6.77
CA ASP A 87 -6.53 -17.47 -8.01
C ASP A 87 -7.98 -17.01 -8.20
N LEU A 88 -8.14 -15.70 -8.39
CA LEU A 88 -9.39 -15.10 -8.82
C LEU A 88 -9.20 -14.73 -10.29
N SER A 89 -10.05 -15.29 -11.16
CA SER A 89 -10.01 -14.98 -12.59
C SER A 89 -10.17 -13.48 -12.80
N LEU A 90 -9.06 -12.82 -13.15
CA LEU A 90 -8.94 -11.43 -13.62
C LEU A 90 -9.87 -10.43 -12.89
N PRO A 91 -9.53 -10.02 -11.66
CA PRO A 91 -10.40 -9.13 -10.87
C PRO A 91 -10.64 -7.78 -11.55
N SER A 92 -11.91 -7.39 -11.69
CA SER A 92 -12.34 -6.08 -12.22
C SER A 92 -12.90 -5.17 -11.13
N ALA A 93 -13.27 -3.92 -11.48
CA ALA A 93 -13.87 -3.00 -10.52
C ALA A 93 -15.23 -3.50 -10.01
N HIS A 94 -16.05 -4.08 -10.88
CA HIS A 94 -17.32 -4.68 -10.51
C HIS A 94 -17.13 -5.90 -9.58
N THR A 95 -16.10 -6.70 -9.85
CA THR A 95 -15.73 -7.82 -8.99
C THR A 95 -15.36 -7.34 -7.59
N LEU A 96 -14.53 -6.29 -7.50
CA LEU A 96 -14.14 -5.70 -6.21
C LEU A 96 -15.34 -5.10 -5.46
N ASP A 97 -16.27 -4.46 -6.18
CA ASP A 97 -17.49 -3.90 -5.61
C ASP A 97 -18.39 -4.97 -4.98
N ASN A 98 -18.66 -6.05 -5.73
CA ASN A 98 -19.47 -7.17 -5.25
C ASN A 98 -18.82 -7.83 -4.03
N PHE A 99 -17.50 -8.00 -4.04
CA PHE A 99 -16.75 -8.56 -2.93
C PHE A 99 -16.81 -7.71 -1.65
N ILE A 100 -16.74 -6.39 -1.77
CA ILE A 100 -16.95 -5.48 -0.65
C ILE A 100 -18.36 -5.67 -0.07
N TYR A 101 -19.37 -5.76 -0.94
CA TYR A 101 -20.75 -6.00 -0.56
C TYR A 101 -20.95 -7.35 0.14
N ASP A 102 -20.43 -8.44 -0.42
CA ASP A 102 -20.56 -9.81 0.11
C ASP A 102 -19.90 -9.95 1.49
N LEU A 103 -18.72 -9.35 1.68
CA LEU A 103 -18.06 -9.32 2.98
C LEU A 103 -18.83 -8.47 3.99
N SER A 104 -19.41 -7.33 3.57
CA SER A 104 -20.20 -6.48 4.47
C SER A 104 -21.49 -7.16 4.95
N SER A 105 -22.06 -8.04 4.12
CA SER A 105 -23.28 -8.80 4.41
C SER A 105 -23.03 -10.14 5.08
N ASN A 106 -21.79 -10.43 5.51
CA ASN A 106 -21.39 -11.67 6.20
C ASN A 106 -21.64 -12.96 5.41
N GLN A 107 -21.69 -12.91 4.08
CA GLN A 107 -21.76 -14.13 3.27
C GLN A 107 -20.47 -14.95 3.40
N LYS A 108 -20.58 -16.27 3.61
CA LYS A 108 -19.44 -17.12 4.00
C LYS A 108 -18.61 -17.67 2.83
N ILE A 109 -19.12 -17.65 1.60
CA ILE A 109 -18.47 -18.33 0.46
C ILE A 109 -17.22 -17.55 0.01
N ARG A 110 -16.06 -18.24 -0.09
CA ARG A 110 -14.74 -17.70 -0.52
C ARG A 110 -14.23 -16.47 0.24
N SER A 111 -14.68 -16.27 1.48
CA SER A 111 -14.35 -15.05 2.24
C SER A 111 -12.85 -14.77 2.36
N PHE A 112 -11.98 -15.79 2.50
CA PHE A 112 -10.54 -15.58 2.64
C PHE A 112 -9.86 -15.07 1.35
N GLU A 113 -10.17 -15.63 0.18
CA GLU A 113 -9.61 -15.19 -1.10
C GLU A 113 -10.08 -13.76 -1.43
N ILE A 114 -11.35 -13.49 -1.16
CA ILE A 114 -11.96 -12.18 -1.34
C ILE A 114 -11.31 -11.14 -0.40
N GLN A 115 -11.16 -11.49 0.89
CA GLN A 115 -10.44 -10.66 1.86
C GLN A 115 -9.00 -10.42 1.39
N SER A 116 -8.31 -11.47 0.92
CA SER A 116 -6.94 -11.39 0.43
C SER A 116 -6.81 -10.41 -0.74
N LEU A 117 -7.74 -10.41 -1.69
CA LEU A 117 -7.74 -9.48 -2.81
C LEU A 117 -7.96 -8.04 -2.36
N ILE A 118 -8.95 -7.79 -1.50
CA ILE A 118 -9.21 -6.43 -1.00
C ILE A 118 -8.01 -5.92 -0.20
N VAL A 119 -7.48 -6.75 0.69
CA VAL A 119 -6.27 -6.46 1.47
C VAL A 119 -5.10 -6.16 0.56
N PHE A 120 -4.86 -6.97 -0.47
CA PHE A 120 -3.81 -6.74 -1.47
C PHE A 120 -3.99 -5.38 -2.14
N CYS A 121 -5.18 -5.10 -2.68
CA CYS A 121 -5.46 -3.85 -3.39
C CYS A 121 -5.22 -2.64 -2.50
N VAL A 122 -5.58 -2.68 -1.22
CA VAL A 122 -5.41 -1.53 -0.31
C VAL A 122 -3.99 -1.43 0.24
N ALA A 123 -3.50 -2.49 0.90
CA ALA A 123 -2.21 -2.49 1.59
C ALA A 123 -1.04 -2.27 0.63
N GLU A 124 -1.08 -2.94 -0.53
CA GLU A 124 0.00 -2.83 -1.50
C GLU A 124 -0.11 -1.53 -2.30
N SER A 125 -1.30 -0.96 -2.49
CA SER A 125 -1.43 0.42 -2.99
C SER A 125 -0.83 1.43 -2.00
N LEU A 126 -0.97 1.24 -0.68
CA LEU A 126 -0.32 2.12 0.29
C LEU A 126 1.20 2.02 0.20
N ARG A 127 1.77 0.84 -0.08
CA ARG A 127 3.22 0.62 -0.12
C ARG A 127 3.86 1.01 -1.46
N TYR A 128 3.12 0.90 -2.57
CA TYR A 128 3.65 1.06 -3.94
C TYR A 128 2.77 2.00 -4.77
N ASP A 129 3.39 3.05 -5.34
CA ASP A 129 2.71 3.95 -6.30
C ASP A 129 2.25 3.21 -7.55
N TYR A 130 3.07 2.26 -8.01
CA TYR A 130 2.78 1.45 -9.18
C TYR A 130 1.49 0.61 -9.00
N ILE A 131 1.28 0.03 -7.82
CA ILE A 131 0.09 -0.78 -7.54
C ILE A 131 -1.14 0.14 -7.41
N ALA A 132 -1.02 1.26 -6.69
CA ALA A 132 -2.09 2.25 -6.59
C ALA A 132 -2.56 2.73 -7.98
N THR A 133 -1.61 3.01 -8.87
CA THR A 133 -1.86 3.41 -10.26
C THR A 133 -2.51 2.29 -11.06
N THR A 134 -2.00 1.05 -10.94
CA THR A 134 -2.54 -0.12 -11.65
C THR A 134 -3.99 -0.40 -11.24
N VAL A 135 -4.31 -0.34 -9.94
CA VAL A 135 -5.68 -0.49 -9.45
C VAL A 135 -6.57 0.65 -9.95
N GLY A 136 -6.10 1.90 -9.90
CA GLY A 136 -6.84 3.06 -10.44
C GLY A 136 -7.12 2.96 -11.95
N HIS A 137 -6.15 2.48 -12.74
CA HIS A 137 -6.33 2.24 -14.17
C HIS A 137 -7.35 1.14 -14.44
N MET A 138 -7.29 0.02 -13.70
CA MET A 138 -8.29 -1.04 -13.81
C MET A 138 -9.70 -0.49 -13.49
N ILE A 139 -9.84 0.30 -12.43
CA ILE A 139 -11.11 0.92 -12.06
C ILE A 139 -11.62 1.86 -13.15
N SER A 140 -10.75 2.72 -13.68
CA SER A 140 -11.09 3.65 -14.76
C SER A 140 -11.48 2.91 -16.05
N ALA A 141 -10.76 1.86 -16.40
CA ALA A 141 -11.08 1.03 -17.57
C ALA A 141 -12.48 0.39 -17.44
N THR A 142 -12.82 -0.14 -16.26
CA THR A 142 -14.12 -0.76 -16.01
C THR A 142 -15.26 0.27 -15.92
N LEU A 143 -15.08 1.36 -15.16
CA LEU A 143 -16.18 2.28 -14.81
C LEU A 143 -16.34 3.46 -15.77
N THR A 144 -15.26 3.93 -16.39
CA THR A 144 -15.28 5.10 -17.28
C THR A 144 -14.88 4.78 -18.71
N ASN A 145 -14.66 3.49 -19.02
CA ASN A 145 -14.25 3.01 -20.35
C ASN A 145 -12.93 3.65 -20.84
N LEU A 146 -11.98 3.84 -19.92
CA LEU A 146 -10.62 4.29 -20.26
C LEU A 146 -9.97 3.28 -21.22
N LYS A 147 -9.57 3.75 -22.41
CA LYS A 147 -8.97 2.92 -23.45
C LYS A 147 -7.47 2.69 -23.23
N GLY A 148 -6.95 1.57 -23.74
CA GLY A 148 -5.52 1.26 -23.75
C GLY A 148 -4.99 0.61 -22.46
N VAL A 149 -5.85 0.37 -21.47
CA VAL A 149 -5.54 -0.33 -20.23
C VAL A 149 -6.54 -1.48 -20.00
N PRO A 150 -6.12 -2.61 -19.40
CA PRO A 150 -7.02 -3.70 -19.12
C PRO A 150 -8.02 -3.35 -18.00
N GLY A 151 -9.28 -3.72 -18.18
CA GLY A 151 -10.35 -3.64 -17.16
C GLY A 151 -10.25 -4.68 -16.05
N TYR A 152 -9.06 -5.24 -15.82
CA TYR A 152 -8.81 -6.28 -14.84
C TYR A 152 -7.37 -6.25 -14.32
N LEU A 153 -7.18 -6.80 -13.12
CA LEU A 153 -5.85 -6.98 -12.51
C LEU A 153 -5.23 -8.31 -12.94
N THR A 154 -3.97 -8.25 -13.38
CA THR A 154 -3.18 -9.46 -13.63
C THR A 154 -2.37 -9.80 -12.39
N MET A 155 -2.98 -10.53 -11.46
CA MET A 155 -2.39 -10.81 -10.15
C MET A 155 -1.02 -11.50 -10.25
N SER A 156 -0.82 -12.40 -11.21
CA SER A 156 0.47 -13.07 -11.45
C SER A 156 1.64 -12.11 -11.74
N LYS A 157 1.37 -10.90 -12.25
CA LYS A 157 2.38 -9.86 -12.46
C LYS A 157 2.64 -9.02 -11.21
N LEU A 158 1.63 -8.88 -10.35
CA LEU A 158 1.70 -7.99 -9.18
C LEU A 158 2.21 -8.72 -7.93
N PHE A 159 1.88 -10.00 -7.76
CA PHE A 159 2.30 -10.81 -6.61
C PHE A 159 3.81 -10.86 -6.38
N PRO A 160 4.64 -11.11 -7.40
CA PRO A 160 6.09 -11.15 -7.20
C PRO A 160 6.64 -9.84 -6.63
N LEU A 161 5.97 -8.71 -6.87
CA LEU A 161 6.43 -7.39 -6.44
C LEU A 161 6.33 -7.18 -4.93
N VAL A 162 5.33 -7.79 -4.28
CA VAL A 162 4.92 -7.42 -2.92
C VAL A 162 5.64 -8.23 -1.83
N HIS A 163 6.06 -9.45 -2.13
CA HIS A 163 6.70 -10.34 -1.14
C HIS A 163 8.07 -9.85 -0.66
N ALA A 164 8.74 -9.01 -1.45
CA ALA A 164 10.05 -8.48 -1.12
C ALA A 164 9.99 -7.15 -0.32
N TRP A 165 8.80 -6.65 0.04
CA TRP A 165 8.64 -5.32 0.64
C TRP A 165 9.50 -5.10 1.89
N GLY A 166 9.43 -6.04 2.85
CA GLY A 166 10.20 -5.97 4.10
C GLY A 166 11.70 -6.01 3.85
N GLN A 167 12.16 -7.04 3.14
CA GLN A 167 13.59 -7.21 2.80
C GLN A 167 14.16 -6.02 2.03
N THR A 168 13.37 -5.45 1.11
CA THR A 168 13.79 -4.28 0.33
C THR A 168 13.84 -3.03 1.21
N SER A 169 12.90 -2.85 2.14
CA SER A 169 12.93 -1.75 3.11
C SER A 169 14.20 -1.83 3.97
N ASP A 170 14.52 -3.00 4.49
CA ASP A 170 15.71 -3.24 5.31
C ASP A 170 17.01 -3.02 4.51
N ALA A 171 17.05 -3.44 3.24
CA ALA A 171 18.18 -3.22 2.35
C ALA A 171 18.38 -1.74 2.01
N ILE A 172 17.30 -1.00 1.73
CA ILE A 172 17.35 0.45 1.51
C ILE A 172 17.91 1.12 2.76
N LEU A 173 17.33 0.87 3.92
CA LEU A 173 17.77 1.48 5.18
C LEU A 173 19.23 1.13 5.48
N SER A 174 19.66 -0.11 5.23
CA SER A 174 21.04 -0.55 5.44
C SER A 174 22.04 0.12 4.50
N SER A 175 21.62 0.50 3.29
CA SER A 175 22.46 1.17 2.29
C SER A 175 22.80 2.63 2.62
N LEU A 176 22.03 3.24 3.53
CA LEU A 176 22.13 4.64 3.89
C LEU A 176 23.40 4.97 4.69
N SER A 177 23.84 6.22 4.58
CA SER A 177 24.88 6.78 5.45
C SER A 177 24.47 6.74 6.94
N PRO A 178 25.43 6.74 7.89
CA PRO A 178 25.13 6.79 9.32
C PRO A 178 24.26 8.01 9.70
N GLN A 179 24.48 9.16 9.07
CA GLN A 179 23.70 10.37 9.28
C GLN A 179 22.26 10.22 8.78
N ALA A 180 22.07 9.69 7.56
CA ALA A 180 20.72 9.44 7.04
C ALA A 180 19.95 8.46 7.93
N LYS A 181 20.60 7.38 8.40
CA LYS A 181 19.97 6.41 9.32
C LYS A 181 19.51 7.06 10.62
N SER A 182 20.34 7.92 11.22
CA SER A 182 19.98 8.59 12.49
C SER A 182 18.84 9.60 12.32
N ILE A 183 18.65 10.17 11.14
CA ILE A 183 17.58 11.13 10.85
C ILE A 183 16.28 10.43 10.45
N VAL A 184 16.32 9.52 9.48
CA VAL A 184 15.13 8.90 8.84
C VAL A 184 14.27 8.10 9.81
N LEU A 185 14.88 7.52 10.85
CA LEU A 185 14.17 6.74 11.85
C LEU A 185 13.56 7.59 12.96
N ARG A 186 13.78 8.90 13.01
CA ARG A 186 13.11 9.77 13.99
C ARG A 186 11.83 10.36 13.40
N SER A 187 10.86 10.64 14.27
CA SER A 187 9.67 11.34 13.83
C SER A 187 10.03 12.75 13.33
N ARG A 188 9.38 13.18 12.24
CA ARG A 188 9.68 14.48 11.62
C ARG A 188 9.41 15.66 12.56
N ASN A 189 8.43 15.53 13.44
CA ASN A 189 8.02 16.60 14.37
C ASN A 189 9.05 16.87 15.47
N VAL A 190 10.02 15.97 15.68
CA VAL A 190 11.08 16.13 16.68
C VAL A 190 12.44 16.44 16.07
N LEU A 191 12.54 16.54 14.74
CA LEU A 191 13.80 16.88 14.08
C LEU A 191 14.09 18.39 14.18
N PRO A 192 15.32 18.80 14.49
CA PRO A 192 15.76 20.18 14.35
C PRO A 192 15.75 20.61 12.88
N SER A 193 15.62 21.91 12.62
CA SER A 193 15.49 22.45 11.27
C SER A 193 16.62 22.03 10.32
N SER A 194 17.85 21.94 10.80
CA SER A 194 19.02 21.51 10.01
C SER A 194 18.89 20.06 9.52
N GLU A 195 18.40 19.15 10.35
CA GLU A 195 18.18 17.75 9.99
C GLU A 195 16.89 17.56 9.18
N SER A 196 15.89 18.42 9.39
CA SER A 196 14.63 18.37 8.63
C SER A 196 14.82 18.63 7.13
N GLN A 197 15.91 19.30 6.76
CA GLN A 197 16.30 19.63 5.39
C GLN A 197 17.34 18.68 4.80
N PHE A 198 17.85 17.73 5.59
CA PHE A 198 18.78 16.72 5.10
C PHE A 198 18.13 15.87 4.00
N TRP A 199 18.88 15.57 2.95
CA TRP A 199 18.45 14.72 1.83
C TRP A 199 19.54 13.71 1.45
N GLU A 200 19.10 12.45 1.38
CA GLU A 200 19.80 11.23 0.96
C GLU A 200 19.44 10.73 -0.43
N ARG A 201 20.31 10.68 -1.46
CA ARG A 201 20.00 9.79 -2.60
C ARG A 201 20.35 8.35 -2.26
N VAL A 202 19.37 7.45 -2.37
CA VAL A 202 19.61 6.02 -2.17
C VAL A 202 20.48 5.46 -3.30
N ASP A 203 21.61 4.89 -2.93
CA ASP A 203 22.56 4.25 -3.84
C ASP A 203 22.16 2.80 -4.10
N LEU A 204 21.58 2.54 -5.28
CA LEU A 204 21.15 1.19 -5.67
C LEU A 204 22.30 0.19 -5.78
N SER A 205 23.54 0.63 -5.97
CA SER A 205 24.70 -0.28 -6.06
C SER A 205 24.99 -0.99 -4.73
N LYS A 206 24.55 -0.41 -3.61
CA LYS A 206 24.67 -0.98 -2.26
C LYS A 206 23.52 -1.91 -1.90
N ILE A 207 22.52 -2.06 -2.78
CA ILE A 207 21.35 -2.92 -2.58
C ILE A 207 21.56 -4.23 -3.36
N PRO A 208 21.23 -5.40 -2.78
CA PRO A 208 21.30 -6.68 -3.48
C PRO A 208 20.58 -6.62 -4.83
N GLN A 209 21.20 -7.16 -5.88
CA GLN A 209 20.70 -7.05 -7.26
C GLN A 209 19.26 -7.55 -7.42
N SER A 210 18.89 -8.62 -6.71
CA SER A 210 17.52 -9.16 -6.68
C SER A 210 16.47 -8.19 -6.13
N LEU A 211 16.86 -7.21 -5.31
CA LEU A 211 15.97 -6.24 -4.67
C LEU A 211 15.94 -4.88 -5.36
N GLN A 212 16.88 -4.60 -6.28
CA GLN A 212 16.99 -3.28 -6.91
C GLN A 212 15.73 -2.90 -7.70
N GLY A 213 15.09 -3.85 -8.38
CA GLY A 213 13.82 -3.60 -9.08
C GLY A 213 12.70 -3.18 -8.13
N HIS A 214 12.60 -3.83 -6.97
CA HIS A 214 11.63 -3.49 -5.93
C HIS A 214 11.93 -2.13 -5.29
N ALA A 215 13.21 -1.84 -5.02
CA ALA A 215 13.62 -0.57 -4.42
C ALA A 215 13.17 0.63 -5.28
N ARG A 216 13.20 0.48 -6.61
CA ARG A 216 12.76 1.54 -7.53
C ARG A 216 11.26 1.85 -7.45
N ILE A 217 10.41 0.91 -7.03
CA ILE A 217 8.94 1.05 -7.08
C ILE A 217 8.27 1.22 -5.72
N ILE A 218 8.96 0.90 -4.63
CA ILE A 218 8.44 1.11 -3.26
C ILE A 218 8.27 2.61 -3.01
N LYS A 219 7.12 2.98 -2.43
CA LYS A 219 6.86 4.33 -1.93
C LYS A 219 7.06 4.43 -0.43
N VAL A 220 6.58 3.45 0.35
CA VAL A 220 6.64 3.48 1.82
C VAL A 220 7.55 2.37 2.31
N LEU A 221 8.55 2.73 3.11
CA LEU A 221 9.45 1.81 3.80
C LEU A 221 8.82 1.34 5.10
N LYS A 222 8.98 0.05 5.39
CA LYS A 222 8.72 -0.51 6.72
C LYS A 222 9.73 0.06 7.72
N ARG A 223 9.32 0.33 8.96
CA ARG A 223 10.28 0.57 10.04
C ARG A 223 10.96 -0.73 10.47
N PRO A 224 12.27 -0.69 10.82
CA PRO A 224 12.91 -1.79 11.52
C PRO A 224 12.13 -2.13 12.79
N GLY A 225 11.99 -3.42 13.08
CA GLY A 225 11.35 -3.92 14.31
C GLY A 225 12.39 -4.41 15.30
#